data_AF-A0A3M1L893-F1
#
_entry.id   AF-A0A3M1L893-F1
#
_cell.length_a   1.000
_cell.length_b   1.000
_cell.length_c   1.000
_cell.angle_alpha   90.00
_cell.angle_beta   90.00
_cell.angle_gamma   90.00
#
_symmetry.space_group_name_H-M   'P 1'
#
loop_
_entity.id
_entity.type
_entity.pdbx_description
1 polymer ?
#
loop_
_entity_poly.entity_id
_entity_poly.type
_entity_poly.pdbx_seq_one_letter_code
_entity_poly.pdbx_strand_id
1 'polypeptide(L)'
;GAVSLAPGETPPPTPPPWKQVTLAHLESFDFDQRRKGLVTGGDLYFLAEAEDQRGPCFWSNNRGQGEGRDMGFWPASAMETLLLPSEGFSKGCLPVEVGHVYVYRPADGSAIIVFRVAALEDQTVTLEYILRPW
;
A
#
# COMPACT_ATOMS: atom_id res chain seq x y z
N GLY A 1 -1.71 26.87 25.34
CA GLY A 1 -1.86 26.50 26.76
C GLY A 1 -1.60 25.02 26.87
N ALA A 2 -0.70 24.60 27.76
CA ALA A 2 -0.44 23.19 27.99
C ALA A 2 -1.57 22.61 28.85
N VAL A 3 -2.21 21.55 28.37
CA VAL A 3 -3.20 20.80 29.14
C VAL A 3 -2.41 19.91 30.10
N SER A 4 -2.44 20.24 31.40
CA SER A 4 -1.95 19.33 32.45
C SER A 4 -2.87 18.13 32.52
N LEU A 5 -2.34 16.95 32.20
CA LEU A 5 -3.04 15.67 32.39
C LEU A 5 -3.13 15.34 33.89
N ALA A 6 -4.25 14.77 34.31
CA ALA A 6 -4.44 14.31 35.68
C ALA A 6 -3.51 13.11 35.99
N PRO A 7 -3.04 12.93 37.24
CA PRO A 7 -2.20 11.79 37.60
C PRO A 7 -3.02 10.50 37.50
N GLY A 8 -2.74 9.67 36.51
CA GLY A 8 -3.37 8.35 36.34
C GLY A 8 -3.96 8.08 34.96
N GLU A 9 -4.11 9.10 34.11
CA GLU A 9 -4.52 8.87 32.72
C GLU A 9 -3.30 8.46 31.89
N THR A 10 -3.32 7.24 31.37
CA THR A 10 -2.38 6.84 30.32
C THR A 10 -2.60 7.80 29.16
N PRO A 11 -1.55 8.46 28.63
CA PRO A 11 -1.73 9.29 27.44
C PRO A 11 -2.41 8.46 26.35
N PRO A 12 -3.34 9.04 25.58
CA PRO A 12 -4.03 8.30 24.52
C PRO A 12 -2.99 7.66 23.61
N PRO A 13 -3.22 6.42 23.14
CA PRO A 13 -2.28 5.75 22.24
C PRO A 13 -2.03 6.67 21.05
N THR A 14 -0.76 6.85 20.70
CA THR A 14 -0.38 7.62 19.51
C THR A 14 -1.10 7.00 18.31
N PRO A 15 -1.79 7.80 17.47
CA PRO A 15 -2.40 7.29 16.27
C PRO A 15 -1.38 6.51 15.45
N PRO A 16 -1.78 5.40 14.83
CA PRO A 16 -0.87 4.65 14.00
C PRO A 16 -0.28 5.52 12.88
N PRO A 17 0.99 5.32 12.51
CA PRO A 17 1.68 6.16 11.53
C PRO A 17 1.23 5.89 10.08
N TRP A 18 0.44 4.84 9.85
CA TRP A 18 -0.06 4.49 8.52
C TRP A 18 -1.29 5.30 8.12
N LYS A 19 -1.38 5.56 6.82
CA LYS A 19 -2.54 6.19 6.17
C LYS A 19 -3.39 5.12 5.50
N GLN A 20 -4.61 5.46 5.13
CA GLN A 20 -5.54 4.54 4.50
C GLN A 20 -6.04 5.08 3.16
N VAL A 21 -6.21 4.20 2.18
CA VAL A 21 -6.86 4.49 0.90
C VAL A 21 -7.69 3.29 0.46
N THR A 22 -8.87 3.53 -0.11
CA THR A 22 -9.65 2.49 -0.79
C THR A 22 -9.59 2.74 -2.28
N LEU A 23 -9.22 1.73 -3.08
CA LEU A 23 -9.20 1.78 -4.53
C LEU A 23 -10.33 0.92 -5.09
N ALA A 24 -11.06 1.44 -6.07
CA ALA A 24 -12.00 0.67 -6.87
C ALA A 24 -11.31 0.03 -8.08
N HIS A 25 -11.99 -0.92 -8.72
CA HIS A 25 -11.56 -1.51 -9.98
C HIS A 25 -11.13 -0.43 -10.99
N LEU A 26 -9.94 -0.61 -11.58
CA LEU A 26 -9.26 0.31 -12.53
C LEU A 26 -8.75 1.63 -11.94
N GLU A 27 -8.93 1.88 -10.63
CA GLU A 27 -8.31 3.03 -9.97
C GLU A 27 -6.83 2.78 -9.72
N SER A 28 -6.05 3.85 -9.91
CA SER A 28 -4.66 3.92 -9.52
C SER A 28 -4.45 4.85 -8.35
N PHE A 29 -3.27 4.75 -7.72
CA PHE A 29 -2.90 5.65 -6.64
C PHE A 29 -1.43 6.06 -6.72
N ASP A 30 -1.21 7.37 -6.59
CA ASP A 30 0.09 7.99 -6.33
C ASP A 30 0.20 8.22 -4.82
N PHE A 31 1.11 7.52 -4.15
CA PHE A 31 1.21 7.51 -2.70
C PHE A 31 1.88 8.76 -2.14
N ASP A 32 2.76 9.40 -2.93
CA ASP A 32 3.45 10.63 -2.56
C ASP A 32 2.49 11.82 -2.64
N GLN A 33 1.84 11.99 -3.79
CA GLN A 33 0.85 13.04 -4.03
C GLN A 33 -0.49 12.76 -3.33
N ARG A 34 -0.73 11.49 -2.94
CA ARG A 34 -1.99 11.00 -2.36
C ARG A 34 -3.18 11.24 -3.27
N ARG A 35 -3.00 10.94 -4.55
CA ARG A 35 -4.00 11.20 -5.60
C ARG A 35 -4.39 9.89 -6.27
N LYS A 36 -5.70 9.71 -6.38
CA LYS A 36 -6.26 8.67 -7.23
C LYS A 36 -6.17 9.07 -8.69
N GLY A 37 -6.03 8.08 -9.55
CA GLY A 37 -6.10 8.22 -11.00
C GLY A 37 -6.77 7.02 -11.64
N LEU A 38 -6.62 6.94 -12.96
CA LEU A 38 -6.97 5.75 -13.73
C LEU A 38 -5.69 5.00 -14.09
N VAL A 39 -5.87 3.76 -14.57
CA VAL A 39 -4.87 2.76 -14.98
C VAL A 39 -3.57 3.33 -15.59
N THR A 40 -3.61 4.48 -16.26
CA THR A 40 -2.47 5.14 -16.93
C THR A 40 -1.56 6.00 -16.03
N GLY A 41 -1.82 6.15 -14.73
CA GLY A 41 -1.00 7.00 -13.83
C GLY A 41 -0.83 6.43 -12.42
N GLY A 42 -0.04 7.11 -11.59
CA GLY A 42 0.25 6.71 -10.21
C GLY A 42 1.35 5.66 -10.07
N ASP A 43 1.47 5.09 -8.88
CA ASP A 43 2.50 4.09 -8.55
C ASP A 43 2.04 2.65 -8.83
N LEU A 44 0.74 2.39 -8.61
CA LEU A 44 0.08 1.12 -8.91
C LEU A 44 -1.38 1.35 -9.28
N TYR A 45 -2.01 0.36 -9.91
CA TYR A 45 -3.47 0.29 -10.03
C TYR A 45 -4.03 -1.05 -9.58
N PHE A 46 -5.29 -1.03 -9.17
CA PHE A 46 -6.03 -2.20 -8.72
C PHE A 46 -6.97 -2.69 -9.82
N LEU A 47 -6.91 -3.98 -10.11
CA LEU A 47 -7.79 -4.66 -11.04
C LEU A 47 -8.50 -5.80 -10.30
N ALA A 48 -9.77 -5.59 -9.94
CA ALA A 48 -10.57 -6.58 -9.21
C ALA A 48 -10.78 -7.90 -9.99
N GLU A 49 -10.85 -7.81 -11.32
CA GLU A 49 -11.03 -8.95 -12.22
C GLU A 49 -9.94 -8.89 -13.30
N ALA A 50 -8.92 -9.74 -13.18
CA ALA A 50 -7.94 -9.90 -14.25
C ALA A 50 -8.55 -10.65 -15.45
N GLU A 51 -8.23 -10.21 -16.67
CA GLU A 51 -8.72 -10.81 -17.93
C GLU A 51 -8.46 -12.33 -18.04
N ASP A 52 -7.47 -12.84 -17.29
CA ASP A 52 -7.08 -14.25 -17.25
C ASP A 52 -7.71 -15.05 -16.08
N GLN A 53 -8.74 -14.51 -15.42
CA GLN A 53 -9.48 -15.13 -14.32
C GLN A 53 -8.64 -15.49 -13.09
N ARG A 54 -7.45 -14.88 -12.91
CA ARG A 54 -6.57 -15.16 -11.75
C ARG A 54 -6.97 -14.42 -10.46
N GLY A 55 -8.12 -13.75 -10.47
CA GLY A 55 -8.60 -12.97 -9.33
C GLY A 55 -8.05 -11.53 -9.32
N PRO A 56 -8.19 -10.83 -8.18
CA PRO A 56 -7.78 -9.44 -8.05
C PRO A 56 -6.26 -9.29 -8.06
N CYS A 57 -5.78 -8.26 -8.75
CA CYS A 57 -4.35 -7.98 -8.92
C CYS A 57 -4.03 -6.51 -8.68
N PHE A 58 -2.84 -6.27 -8.11
CA PHE A 58 -2.13 -5.00 -8.29
C PHE A 58 -1.22 -5.08 -9.51
N TRP A 59 -1.13 -3.99 -10.26
CA TRP A 59 -0.32 -3.91 -11.46
C TRP A 59 0.51 -2.63 -11.53
N SER A 60 1.61 -2.76 -12.27
CA SER A 60 2.71 -1.80 -12.38
C SER A 60 3.18 -1.61 -13.82
N ASN A 61 2.38 -2.05 -14.80
CA ASN A 61 2.82 -2.23 -16.19
C ASN A 61 2.75 -0.96 -17.06
N ASN A 62 2.39 0.20 -16.50
CA ASN A 62 2.31 1.45 -17.25
C ASN A 62 3.49 2.40 -16.99
N ARG A 63 3.70 3.35 -17.92
CA ARG A 63 4.78 4.34 -17.82
C ARG A 63 4.59 5.21 -16.58
N GLY A 64 5.59 5.22 -15.69
CA GLY A 64 5.55 5.98 -14.43
C GLY A 64 5.14 5.14 -13.22
N GLN A 65 4.71 3.88 -13.41
CA GLN A 65 4.43 2.97 -12.31
C GLN A 65 5.68 2.22 -11.86
N GLY A 66 5.69 1.91 -10.57
CA GLY A 66 6.79 1.27 -9.88
C GLY A 66 6.94 -0.22 -10.19
N GLU A 67 7.75 -0.94 -9.42
CA GLU A 67 7.72 -2.41 -9.37
C GLU A 67 7.34 -2.85 -7.96
N GLY A 68 6.54 -3.90 -7.85
CA GLY A 68 6.02 -4.36 -6.58
C GLY A 68 6.49 -5.77 -6.21
N ARG A 69 6.43 -6.08 -4.91
CA ARG A 69 6.66 -7.43 -4.37
C ARG A 69 5.73 -7.70 -3.20
N ASP A 70 5.16 -8.89 -3.16
CA ASP A 70 4.45 -9.42 -1.99
C ASP A 70 5.47 -9.94 -0.95
N MET A 71 5.29 -9.52 0.31
CA MET A 71 6.09 -9.93 1.47
C MET A 71 5.40 -10.99 2.33
N GLY A 72 4.17 -11.37 1.99
CA GLY A 72 3.34 -12.31 2.74
C GLY A 72 2.51 -11.65 3.84
N PHE A 73 1.89 -12.47 4.68
CA PHE A 73 1.03 -12.03 5.78
C PHE A 73 1.84 -11.39 6.93
N TRP A 74 1.50 -10.15 7.29
CA TRP A 74 2.13 -9.43 8.40
C TRP A 74 1.12 -8.55 9.16
N PRO A 75 1.33 -8.28 10.46
CA PRO A 75 0.58 -7.27 11.18
C PRO A 75 0.91 -5.87 10.65
N ALA A 76 -0.01 -4.92 10.77
CA ALA A 76 0.19 -3.53 10.31
C ALA A 76 1.44 -2.86 10.93
N SER A 77 1.76 -3.17 12.19
CA SER A 77 2.95 -2.68 12.88
C SER A 77 4.27 -3.13 12.25
N ALA A 78 4.28 -4.21 11.46
CA ALA A 78 5.49 -4.67 10.78
C ALA A 78 5.90 -3.77 9.61
N MET A 79 4.99 -2.96 9.05
CA MET A 79 5.28 -2.10 7.90
C MET A 79 6.51 -1.20 8.13
N GLU A 80 6.66 -0.69 9.36
CA GLU A 80 7.77 0.20 9.74
C GLU A 80 9.12 -0.52 9.89
N THR A 81 9.09 -1.80 10.28
CA THR A 81 10.27 -2.52 10.75
C THR A 81 10.71 -3.68 9.86
N LEU A 82 9.86 -4.11 8.92
CA LEU A 82 10.21 -5.22 8.02
C LEU A 82 11.44 -4.87 7.18
N LEU A 83 12.29 -5.87 6.96
CA LEU A 83 13.46 -5.75 6.10
C LEU A 83 13.02 -5.63 4.64
N LEU A 84 13.45 -4.55 3.99
CA LEU A 84 13.08 -4.28 2.61
C LEU A 84 13.88 -5.21 1.67
N PRO A 85 13.21 -5.87 0.71
CA PRO A 85 13.89 -6.76 -0.22
C PRO A 85 14.71 -5.98 -1.25
N SER A 86 15.85 -6.52 -1.65
CA SER A 86 16.70 -5.97 -2.72
C SER A 86 16.30 -6.46 -4.13
N GLU A 87 15.58 -7.58 -4.23
CA GLU A 87 15.26 -8.26 -5.49
C GLU A 87 13.83 -8.83 -5.52
N GLY A 88 13.45 -9.49 -6.62
CA GLY A 88 12.16 -10.17 -6.75
C GLY A 88 10.95 -9.26 -6.96
N PHE A 89 11.18 -8.05 -7.49
CA PHE A 89 10.11 -7.12 -7.84
C PHE A 89 9.54 -7.48 -9.22
N SER A 90 8.25 -7.23 -9.40
CA SER A 90 7.50 -7.52 -10.62
C SER A 90 6.68 -6.31 -11.05
N LYS A 91 6.54 -6.15 -12.37
CA LYS A 91 5.57 -5.23 -12.98
C LYS A 91 4.25 -5.90 -13.35
N GLY A 92 4.22 -7.24 -13.29
CA GLY A 92 3.04 -8.04 -13.58
C GLY A 92 2.03 -8.06 -12.43
N CYS A 93 0.96 -8.83 -12.59
CA CYS A 93 -0.02 -9.06 -11.53
C CYS A 93 0.68 -9.51 -10.24
N LEU A 94 0.46 -8.75 -9.17
CA LEU A 94 0.63 -9.23 -7.80
C LEU A 94 -0.76 -9.56 -7.24
N PRO A 95 -1.03 -10.83 -6.91
CA PRO A 95 -2.30 -11.24 -6.32
C PRO A 95 -2.62 -10.44 -5.05
N VAL A 96 -3.87 -10.03 -4.89
CA VAL A 96 -4.33 -9.26 -3.73
C VAL A 96 -4.80 -10.22 -2.63
N GLU A 97 -4.09 -10.22 -1.50
CA GLU A 97 -4.34 -11.11 -0.37
C GLU A 97 -4.56 -10.28 0.90
N VAL A 98 -5.70 -10.47 1.59
CA VAL A 98 -6.01 -9.71 2.80
C VAL A 98 -5.01 -10.04 3.90
N GLY A 99 -4.45 -9.00 4.50
CA GLY A 99 -3.43 -9.08 5.54
C GLY A 99 -2.00 -9.22 5.02
N HIS A 100 -1.79 -9.35 3.72
CA HIS A 100 -0.45 -9.31 3.14
C HIS A 100 0.10 -7.89 3.10
N VAL A 101 1.43 -7.80 3.22
CA VAL A 101 2.20 -6.56 3.05
C VAL A 101 2.95 -6.62 1.73
N TYR A 102 2.91 -5.51 1.01
CA TYR A 102 3.56 -5.33 -0.28
C TYR A 102 4.55 -4.18 -0.19
N VAL A 103 5.62 -4.31 -0.97
CA VAL A 103 6.66 -3.28 -1.12
C VAL A 103 6.70 -2.86 -2.58
N TYR A 104 6.54 -1.57 -2.83
CA TYR A 104 6.59 -0.97 -4.15
C TYR A 104 7.72 0.06 -4.24
N ARG A 105 8.50 -0.02 -5.31
CA ARG A 105 9.51 0.96 -5.69
C ARG A 105 8.90 1.91 -6.70
N PRO A 106 8.64 3.20 -6.39
CA PRO A 106 8.10 4.13 -7.37
C PRO A 106 9.11 4.35 -8.50
N ALA A 107 8.61 4.76 -9.67
CA ALA A 107 9.44 4.94 -10.85
C ALA A 107 10.49 6.04 -10.69
N ASP A 108 10.26 7.01 -9.81
CA ASP A 108 11.16 8.15 -9.56
C ASP A 108 12.22 7.88 -8.47
N GLY A 109 12.11 6.76 -7.75
CA GLY A 109 13.02 6.39 -6.66
C GLY A 109 12.95 7.29 -5.41
N SER A 110 11.89 8.08 -5.24
CA SER A 110 11.75 9.05 -4.15
C SER A 110 11.66 8.41 -2.76
N ALA A 111 10.79 7.41 -2.59
CA ALA A 111 10.57 6.68 -1.35
C ALA A 111 9.98 5.29 -1.63
N ILE A 112 10.24 4.32 -0.77
CA ILE A 112 9.55 3.04 -0.85
C ILE A 112 8.16 3.14 -0.28
N ILE A 113 7.23 2.59 -1.03
CA ILE A 113 5.85 2.41 -0.62
C ILE A 113 5.76 1.05 0.06
N VAL A 114 5.32 1.03 1.31
CA VAL A 114 4.99 -0.21 2.02
C VAL A 114 3.51 -0.13 2.37
N PHE A 115 2.73 -1.11 1.92
CA PHE A 115 1.30 -1.15 2.23
C PHE A 115 0.82 -2.54 2.58
N ARG A 116 -0.21 -2.60 3.42
CA ARG A 116 -0.93 -3.79 3.81
C ARG A 116 -2.33 -3.76 3.22
N VAL A 117 -2.82 -4.89 2.75
CA VAL A 117 -4.23 -5.04 2.36
C VAL A 117 -5.05 -5.23 3.63
N ALA A 118 -5.86 -4.23 3.99
CA ALA A 118 -6.70 -4.27 5.17
C ALA A 118 -8.05 -4.96 4.90
N ALA A 119 -8.62 -4.72 3.73
CA ALA A 119 -9.87 -5.32 3.30
C ALA A 119 -9.90 -5.48 1.77
N LEU A 120 -10.64 -6.47 1.32
CA LEU A 120 -10.94 -6.73 -0.08
C LEU A 120 -12.43 -7.09 -0.17
N GLU A 121 -13.16 -6.31 -0.95
CA GLU A 121 -14.56 -6.52 -1.31
C GLU A 121 -14.65 -6.68 -2.84
N ASP A 122 -15.82 -7.07 -3.35
CA ASP A 122 -16.03 -7.48 -4.76
C ASP A 122 -15.25 -6.64 -5.79
N GLN A 123 -15.30 -5.32 -5.67
CA GLN A 123 -14.61 -4.41 -6.60
C GLN A 123 -13.78 -3.33 -5.91
N THR A 124 -13.51 -3.46 -4.62
CA THR A 124 -12.71 -2.47 -3.89
C THR A 124 -11.68 -3.12 -2.99
N VAL A 125 -10.54 -2.45 -2.83
CA VAL A 125 -9.48 -2.86 -1.93
C VAL A 125 -9.09 -1.70 -1.04
N THR A 126 -8.97 -1.96 0.26
CA THR A 126 -8.51 -0.99 1.24
C THR A 126 -7.07 -1.30 1.62
N LEU A 127 -6.22 -0.29 1.50
CA LEU A 127 -4.80 -0.34 1.80
C LEU A 127 -4.50 0.53 3.03
N GLU A 128 -3.70 -0.01 3.94
CA GLU A 128 -2.97 0.75 4.96
C GLU A 128 -1.55 0.95 4.46
N TYR A 129 -0.98 2.15 4.50
CA TYR A 129 0.31 2.41 3.88
C TYR A 129 1.19 3.41 4.62
N ILE A 130 2.50 3.27 4.41
CA ILE A 130 3.53 4.22 4.79
C ILE A 130 4.50 4.44 3.62
N LEU A 131 5.24 5.55 3.70
CA LEU A 131 6.38 5.82 2.84
C LEU A 131 7.65 5.72 3.68
N ARG A 132 8.64 4.97 3.21
CA ARG A 132 9.93 4.76 3.87
C ARG A 132 11.06 5.26 2.98
N PRO A 133 12.13 5.84 3.56
CA PRO A 133 13.38 5.99 2.83
C PRO A 133 13.93 4.60 2.46
N TRP A 134 14.72 4.54 1.39
CA TRP A 134 15.49 3.34 1.03
C TRP A 134 16.66 3.12 1.96
#